data_AF-E8LX08-F1
#
_entry.id   AF-E8LX08-F1
#
_cell.length_a   1.000
_cell.length_b   1.000
_cell.length_c   1.000
_cell.angle_alpha   90.00
_cell.angle_beta   90.00
_cell.angle_gamma   90.00
#
_symmetry.space_group_name_H-M   'P 1'
#
loop_
_entity.id
_entity.type
_entity.pdbx_description
1 polymer ?
#
loop_
_entity_poly.entity_id
_entity_poly.type
_entity_poly.pdbx_seq_one_letter_code
_entity_poly.pdbx_strand_id
1 'polypeptide(L)' 'MYEMLVGLEVSDSNVYEQYRQAMKPILDSYGGGFGFDFTVSEVLLSQVEEPINRVFTINFPSQTAAESFLLTVTTLR' A
#
# COMPACT_ATOMS: atom_id res chain seq x y z
N MET A 1 -6.47 -5.07 15.17
CA MET A 1 -5.50 -4.28 14.38
C MET A 1 -4.77 -5.26 13.48
N TYR A 2 -4.84 -5.02 12.18
CA TYR A 2 -4.16 -5.79 11.15
C TYR A 2 -3.38 -4.81 10.29
N GLU A 3 -2.13 -5.12 9.98
CA GLU A 3 -1.24 -4.22 9.26
C GLU A 3 -0.62 -4.94 8.07
N MET A 4 -0.73 -4.33 6.90
CA MET A 4 -0.15 -4.81 5.67
C MET A 4 1.11 -4.02 5.36
N LEU A 5 2.21 -4.70 5.06
CA LEU A 5 3.43 -4.11 4.55
C LEU A 5 3.41 -4.16 3.01
N VAL A 6 3.64 -3.01 2.37
CA VAL A 6 3.68 -2.89 0.91
C VAL A 6 5.02 -2.31 0.49
N GLY A 7 5.73 -3.00 -0.40
CA GLY A 7 6.92 -2.51 -1.08
C GLY A 7 6.64 -2.36 -2.57
N LEU A 8 7.07 -1.26 -3.18
CA LEU A 8 6.97 -1.05 -4.63
C LEU A 8 8.05 -0.11 -5.17
N GLU A 9 8.25 -0.17 -6.48
CA GLU A 9 9.03 0.82 -7.22
C GLU A 9 8.14 2.02 -7.61
N VAL A 10 8.54 3.21 -7.19
CA VAL A 10 7.98 4.48 -7.65
C VAL A 10 8.91 5.05 -8.71
N SER A 11 8.49 5.00 -9.97
CA SER A 11 9.21 5.63 -11.09
C SER A 11 8.83 7.10 -11.31
N ASP A 12 7.64 7.50 -10.87
CA ASP A 12 7.15 8.89 -10.93
C ASP A 12 6.39 9.26 -9.65
N SER A 13 6.95 10.23 -8.91
CA SER A 13 6.40 10.69 -7.64
C SER A 13 5.04 11.40 -7.78
N ASN A 14 4.77 12.06 -8.91
CA ASN A 14 3.49 12.74 -9.13
C ASN A 14 2.37 11.74 -9.38
N VAL A 15 2.65 10.68 -10.15
CA VAL A 15 1.71 9.58 -10.36
C VAL A 15 1.46 8.84 -9.05
N TYR A 16 2.50 8.62 -8.24
CA TYR A 16 2.35 8.01 -6.93
C TYR A 16 1.48 8.85 -5.98
N GLU A 17 1.64 10.17 -5.97
CA GLU A 17 0.79 11.05 -5.16
C GLU A 17 -0.68 10.96 -5.60
N GLN A 18 -0.94 10.96 -6.91
CA GLN A 18 -2.30 10.78 -7.44
C GLN A 18 -2.90 9.42 -7.02
N TYR A 19 -2.11 8.36 -7.07
CA TYR A 19 -2.50 7.03 -6.58
C TYR A 19 -2.88 7.07 -5.09
N ARG A 20 -2.08 7.74 -4.24
CA ARG A 20 -2.36 7.88 -2.80
C ARG A 20 -3.66 8.63 -2.54
N GLN A 21 -3.88 9.73 -3.25
CA GLN A 21 -5.11 10.52 -3.12
C GLN A 21 -6.34 9.74 -3.58
N ALA A 22 -6.24 8.97 -4.68
CA ALA A 22 -7.32 8.13 -5.16
C ALA A 22 -7.61 6.93 -4.24
N MET A 23 -6.58 6.33 -3.64
CA MET A 23 -6.72 5.15 -2.79
C MET A 23 -7.22 5.47 -1.38
N LYS A 24 -6.89 6.64 -0.83
CA LYS A 24 -7.31 7.06 0.52
C LYS A 24 -8.81 6.91 0.79
N PRO A 25 -9.75 7.46 -0.02
CA PRO A 25 -11.17 7.32 0.25
C PRO A 25 -11.67 5.87 0.17
N ILE A 26 -11.03 5.03 -0.65
CA ILE A 26 -11.34 3.60 -0.71
C ILE A 26 -10.94 2.96 0.61
N LEU A 27 -9.71 3.18 1.09
CA LEU A 27 -9.25 2.67 2.39
C LEU A 27 -10.15 3.12 3.54
N ASP A 28 -10.50 4.40 3.58
CA ASP A 28 -11.37 4.98 4.62
C ASP A 28 -12.72 4.23 4.69
N SER A 29 -13.28 3.79 3.54
CA SER A 29 -14.53 3.02 3.50
C SER A 29 -14.45 1.63 4.14
N TYR A 30 -13.25 1.05 4.27
CA TYR A 30 -13.01 -0.22 4.99
C TYR A 30 -12.48 0.01 6.41
N GLY A 31 -12.50 1.26 6.89
CA GLY A 31 -11.90 1.66 8.16
C GLY A 31 -10.37 1.53 8.18
N GLY A 32 -9.76 1.40 7.02
CA GLY A 32 -8.32 1.32 6.86
C GLY A 32 -7.69 2.66 6.57
N GLY A 33 -6.36 2.73 6.64
CA GLY A 33 -5.63 3.95 6.37
C GLY A 33 -4.16 3.69 6.17
N PHE A 34 -3.47 4.68 5.61
CA PHE A 34 -2.01 4.62 5.50
C PHE A 34 -1.37 4.79 6.89
N GLY A 35 -0.37 3.95 7.16
CA GLY A 35 0.48 4.02 8.34
C GLY A 35 1.82 4.67 8.01
N PHE A 36 2.91 3.93 8.24
CA PHE A 36 4.25 4.40 7.93
C PHE A 36 4.47 4.48 6.42
N ASP A 37 5.34 5.38 5.99
CA ASP A 37 5.62 5.61 4.58
C ASP A 37 7.05 6.12 4.38
N PHE A 38 7.88 5.32 3.72
CA PHE A 38 9.31 5.51 3.62
C PHE A 38 9.78 5.48 2.18
N THR A 39 10.62 6.44 1.82
CA THR A 39 11.56 6.26 0.69
C THR A 39 12.78 5.52 1.21
N VAL A 40 13.17 4.43 0.57
CA VAL A 40 14.32 3.62 0.98
C VAL A 40 15.52 3.91 0.08
N SER A 41 16.71 4.02 0.69
CA SER A 41 17.96 4.27 -0.03
C SER A 41 18.66 2.98 -0.47
N GLU A 42 18.39 1.86 0.21
CA GLU A 42 19.04 0.57 -0.04
C GLU A 42 18.11 -0.59 0.37
N VAL A 43 18.06 -1.64 -0.46
CA VAL A 43 17.31 -2.88 -0.19
C VAL A 43 18.31 -3.99 0.10
N LEU A 44 18.30 -4.48 1.35
CA LEU A 44 19.25 -5.50 1.81
C LEU A 44 18.77 -6.93 1.52
N LEU A 45 17.45 -7.15 1.51
CA LEU A 45 16.81 -8.43 1.25
C LEU A 45 15.48 -8.17 0.53
N SER A 46 15.25 -8.85 -0.58
CA SER A 46 14.00 -8.81 -1.34
C SER A 46 13.49 -10.23 -1.59
N GLN A 47 12.17 -10.37 -1.63
CA GLN A 47 11.49 -11.61 -2.04
C GLN A 47 11.09 -11.59 -3.53
N VAL A 48 11.35 -10.47 -4.21
CA VAL A 48 11.01 -10.23 -5.61
C VAL A 48 12.22 -9.64 -6.35
N GLU A 49 12.25 -9.77 -7.68
CA GLU A 49 13.34 -9.25 -8.51
C GLU A 49 13.18 -7.76 -8.82
N GLU A 50 11.95 -7.26 -8.77
CA GLU A 50 11.64 -5.86 -9.04
C GLU A 50 12.29 -4.92 -8.01
N PRO A 51 12.75 -3.72 -8.44
CA PRO A 51 13.27 -2.73 -7.51
C PRO A 51 12.23 -2.30 -6.48
N ILE A 52 12.69 -1.90 -5.30
CA ILE A 52 11.85 -1.28 -4.27
C ILE A 52 12.54 -0.01 -3.82
N ASN A 53 11.87 1.14 -3.99
CA ASN A 53 12.34 2.42 -3.49
C ASN A 53 11.32 3.09 -2.54
N ARG A 54 10.18 2.45 -2.32
CA ARG A 54 9.13 2.88 -1.41
C ARG A 54 8.59 1.71 -0.59
N VAL A 55 8.48 1.90 0.72
CA VAL A 55 7.85 0.94 1.64
C VAL A 55 6.85 1.67 2.51
N PHE A 56 5.62 1.18 2.58
CA PHE A 56 4.59 1.75 3.44
C PHE A 56 3.73 0.69 4.08
N THR A 57 3.00 1.07 5.11
CA THR A 57 2.01 0.22 5.75
C THR A 57 0.59 0.71 5.51
N ILE A 58 -0.34 -0.23 5.48
CA ILE A 58 -1.78 0.04 5.50
C ILE A 58 -2.34 -0.66 6.74
N ASN A 59 -2.98 0.11 7.61
CA ASN A 59 -3.65 -0.43 8.79
C ASN A 59 -5.13 -0.71 8.48
N PHE A 60 -5.67 -1.72 9.16
CA PHE A 60 -7.08 -2.10 9.15
C PHE A 60 -7.53 -2.49 10.56
N PRO A 61 -8.83 -2.38 10.86
CA PRO A 61 -9.36 -2.80 12.16
C PRO A 61 -9.21 -4.31 12.38
N SER A 62 -9.36 -5.11 11.31
CA SER A 62 -9.28 -6.57 11.32
C SER A 62 -8.73 -7.13 10.01
N GLN A 63 -8.32 -8.40 10.02
CA GLN A 63 -7.90 -9.13 8.82
C GLN A 63 -9.04 -9.19 7.78
N THR A 64 -10.28 -9.42 8.21
CA THR A 64 -11.45 -9.45 7.33
C THR A 64 -11.67 -8.13 6.58
N ALA A 65 -11.41 -6.99 7.22
CA ALA A 65 -11.49 -5.68 6.56
C ALA A 65 -10.40 -5.53 5.48
N ALA A 66 -9.19 -5.99 5.75
CA ALA A 66 -8.09 -6.01 4.77
C ALA A 66 -8.39 -6.93 3.58
N GLU A 67 -8.90 -8.14 3.82
CA GLU A 67 -9.30 -9.08 2.77
C GLU A 67 -10.42 -8.52 1.90
N SER A 68 -11.41 -7.85 2.49
CA SER A 68 -12.51 -7.20 1.77
C SER A 68 -12.02 -6.06 0.88
N PHE A 69 -11.06 -5.27 1.37
CA PHE A 69 -10.39 -4.25 0.57
C PHE A 69 -9.65 -4.88 -0.62
N LEU A 70 -8.86 -5.94 -0.39
CA LEU A 70 -8.10 -6.64 -1.44
C LEU A 70 -8.98 -7.22 -2.55
N LEU A 71 -10.12 -7.84 -2.19
CA LEU A 71 -11.08 -8.34 -3.16
C LEU A 71 -11.66 -7.22 -4.03
N THR A 72 -11.89 -6.05 -3.43
CA THR A 72 -12.46 -4.89 -4.13
C THR A 72 -11.46 -4.33 -5.14
N VAL A 73 -10.21 -4.10 -4.74
CA VAL A 73 -9.19 -3.52 -5.64
C VAL A 73 -8.72 -4.48 -6.72
N THR A 74 -8.84 -5.80 -6.52
CA THR A 74 -8.53 -6.80 -7.55
C THR A 74 -9.65 -7.00 -8.57
N THR A 75 -10.90 -6.71 -8.21
CA THR A 75 -12.08 -6.81 -9.11
C THR A 75 -12.25 -5.56 -9.99
N LEU A 76 -11.53 -4.47 -9.71
CA LEU A 76 -11.52 -3.24 -10.52
C LEU A 76 -10.52 -3.28 -11.70
N ARG A 77 -10.00 -4.47 -12.05
CA ARG A 77 -9.10 -4.68 -13.19
C ARG A 77 -9.86 -5.08 -14.46
#